data_AF-A0A8X6SAL1-F1
#
_entry.id   AF-A0A8X6SAL1-F1
#
_cell.length_a   1.000
_cell.length_b   1.000
_cell.length_c   1.000
_cell.angle_alpha   90.00
_cell.angle_beta   90.00
_cell.angle_gamma   90.00
#
_symmetry.space_group_name_H-M   'P 1'
#
loop_
_entity.id
_entity.type
_entity.pdbx_description
1 polymer ?
#
loop_
_entity_poly.entity_id
_entity_poly.type
_entity_poly.pdbx_seq_one_letter_code
_entity_poly.pdbx_strand_id
1 'polypeptide(L)'
;MFKLYSLIGRNSHLSIENKVLLYTAVMRPILAYASPVWGYAAKTYINILDTLQSSLTRMIVKATRYMRNDDIRNALKITRFKSHIQKIAINFFDDLPATNNYNMQNLIPYIPNDNSKRPRRILLDSYNPP
;
A
#
# COMPACT_ATOMS: atom_id res chain seq x y z
N MET A 1 -10.36 -14.03 13.59
CA MET A 1 -9.58 -14.44 12.41
C MET A 1 -10.35 -14.03 11.16
N PHE A 2 -9.77 -13.24 10.25
CA PHE A 2 -10.49 -12.60 9.14
C PHE A 2 -11.19 -13.62 8.23
N LYS A 3 -12.54 -13.61 8.20
CA LYS A 3 -13.38 -14.50 7.36
C LYS A 3 -12.99 -14.47 5.87
N LEU A 4 -12.46 -13.34 5.40
CA LEU A 4 -11.99 -13.14 4.03
C LEU A 4 -10.86 -14.08 3.60
N TYR A 5 -10.07 -14.61 4.54
CA TYR A 5 -9.00 -15.55 4.22
C TYR A 5 -9.53 -16.85 3.59
N SER A 6 -10.73 -17.29 3.98
CA SER A 6 -11.38 -18.47 3.38
C SER A 6 -11.69 -18.26 1.89
N LEU A 7 -12.08 -17.04 1.50
CA LEU A 7 -12.42 -16.69 0.12
C LEU A 7 -11.19 -16.51 -0.78
N ILE A 8 -10.11 -15.93 -0.25
CA ILE A 8 -8.87 -15.68 -1.01
C ILE A 8 -7.93 -16.89 -0.95
N GLY A 9 -8.20 -17.85 -0.06
CA GLY A 9 -7.38 -19.01 0.21
C GLY A 9 -7.03 -19.84 -1.03
N ARG A 10 -5.95 -20.61 -0.91
CA ARG A 10 -5.47 -21.50 -1.99
C ARG A 10 -6.56 -22.48 -2.43
N ASN A 11 -7.36 -22.98 -1.50
CA ASN A 11 -8.37 -24.00 -1.79
C ASN A 11 -9.73 -23.43 -2.24
N SER A 12 -9.90 -22.11 -2.32
CA SER A 12 -11.17 -21.54 -2.77
C SER A 12 -11.36 -21.70 -4.28
N HIS A 13 -12.60 -22.03 -4.68
CA HIS A 13 -13.02 -22.29 -6.06
C HIS A 13 -13.22 -21.01 -6.91
N LEU A 14 -12.94 -19.83 -6.36
CA LEU A 14 -13.02 -18.57 -7.11
C LEU A 14 -11.97 -18.51 -8.22
N SER A 15 -12.32 -17.86 -9.34
CA SER A 15 -11.36 -17.50 -10.39
C SER A 15 -10.27 -16.59 -9.83
N ILE A 16 -9.08 -16.62 -10.46
CA ILE A 16 -7.95 -15.77 -10.08
C ILE A 16 -8.35 -14.30 -10.14
N GLU A 17 -9.07 -13.90 -11.19
CA GLU A 17 -9.57 -12.53 -11.38
C GLU A 17 -10.46 -12.07 -10.24
N ASN A 18 -11.41 -12.90 -9.80
CA ASN A 18 -12.29 -12.55 -8.68
C ASN A 18 -11.53 -12.42 -7.37
N LYS A 19 -10.50 -13.25 -7.15
CA LYS A 19 -9.63 -13.13 -5.96
C LYS A 19 -8.78 -11.85 -6.01
N VAL A 20 -8.28 -11.47 -7.19
CA VAL A 20 -7.57 -10.19 -7.39
C VAL A 20 -8.53 -9.03 -7.12
N LEU A 21 -9.75 -9.08 -7.62
CA LEU A 21 -10.77 -8.08 -7.39
C LEU A 21 -11.05 -7.91 -5.89
N LEU A 22 -11.26 -9.01 -5.17
CA LEU A 22 -11.43 -9.01 -3.71
C LEU A 22 -10.23 -8.39 -2.99
N TYR A 23 -9.00 -8.72 -3.41
CA TYR A 23 -7.81 -8.10 -2.86
C TYR A 23 -7.80 -6.59 -3.09
N THR A 24 -8.07 -6.13 -4.31
CA THR A 24 -8.06 -4.70 -4.65
C THR A 24 -9.18 -3.91 -4.01
N ALA A 25 -10.38 -4.49 -3.89
CA ALA A 25 -11.57 -3.80 -3.40
C ALA A 25 -11.70 -3.80 -1.87
N VAL A 26 -11.20 -4.84 -1.20
CA VAL A 26 -11.40 -5.03 0.26
C VAL A 26 -10.08 -4.98 1.01
N MET A 27 -9.12 -5.84 0.66
CA MET A 27 -7.87 -5.94 1.42
C MET A 27 -7.00 -4.69 1.27
N ARG A 28 -6.87 -4.18 0.04
CA ARG A 28 -6.05 -3.00 -0.24
C ARG A 28 -6.50 -1.76 0.55
N PRO A 29 -7.79 -1.38 0.62
CA PRO A 29 -8.21 -0.25 1.46
C PRO A 29 -8.09 -0.54 2.97
N ILE A 30 -8.36 -1.77 3.43
CA ILE A 30 -8.15 -2.14 4.85
C ILE A 30 -6.68 -1.98 5.24
N LEU A 31 -5.76 -2.34 4.35
CA LEU A 31 -4.35 -2.10 4.59
C LEU A 31 -4.03 -0.61 4.43
N ALA A 32 -4.55 0.09 3.43
CA ALA A 32 -4.17 1.47 3.15
C ALA A 32 -4.86 2.54 4.02
N TYR A 33 -5.74 2.16 4.96
CA TYR A 33 -6.57 3.10 5.73
C TYR A 33 -5.74 4.19 6.45
N ALA A 34 -4.58 3.82 7.00
CA ALA A 34 -3.69 4.71 7.73
C ALA A 34 -2.53 5.24 6.86
N SER A 35 -2.64 5.16 5.53
CA SER A 35 -1.60 5.57 4.59
C SER A 35 -1.04 6.98 4.84
N PRO A 36 -1.86 8.03 5.08
CA PRO A 36 -1.35 9.38 5.38
C PRO A 36 -0.53 9.45 6.68
N VAL A 37 -0.85 8.59 7.67
CA VAL A 37 -0.14 8.50 8.96
C VAL A 37 1.14 7.68 8.82
N TRP A 38 1.11 6.64 7.97
CA TRP A 38 2.25 5.79 7.68
C TRP A 38 3.39 6.49 6.95
N GLY A 39 3.18 7.73 6.52
CA GLY A 39 4.21 8.74 6.26
C GLY A 39 5.45 8.69 7.16
N TYR A 40 5.27 8.30 8.43
CA TYR A 40 6.31 8.18 9.44
C TYR A 40 6.66 6.74 9.83
N ALA A 41 5.93 5.74 9.32
CA ALA A 41 6.11 4.36 9.73
C ALA A 41 7.55 3.90 9.45
N ALA A 42 8.14 3.16 10.40
CA ALA A 42 9.46 2.58 10.21
C ALA A 42 9.46 1.69 8.96
N LYS A 43 10.58 1.68 8.23
CA LYS A 43 10.78 0.85 7.03
C LYS A 43 10.40 -0.61 7.27
N THR A 44 10.58 -1.11 8.49
CA THR A 44 10.16 -2.45 8.93
C THR A 44 8.66 -2.69 8.77
N TYR A 45 7.81 -1.76 9.20
CA TYR A 45 6.35 -1.90 9.06
C TYR A 45 5.91 -1.85 7.60
N ILE A 46 6.52 -0.99 6.78
CA ILE A 46 6.26 -0.94 5.34
C ILE A 46 6.67 -2.26 4.68
N ASN A 47 7.82 -2.83 5.04
CA ASN A 47 8.28 -4.13 4.55
C ASN A 47 7.35 -5.27 4.99
N ILE A 48 6.79 -5.22 6.20
CA ILE A 48 5.77 -6.18 6.65
C ILE A 48 4.54 -6.12 5.74
N LEU A 49 4.10 -4.92 5.36
CA LEU A 49 2.95 -4.76 4.47
C LEU A 49 3.24 -5.26 3.04
N ASP A 50 4.43 -4.99 2.50
CA ASP A 50 4.86 -5.50 1.20
C ASP A 50 5.02 -7.04 1.19
N THR A 51 5.49 -7.64 2.30
CA THR A 51 5.58 -9.11 2.45
C THR A 51 4.19 -9.75 2.58
N LEU A 52 3.27 -9.11 3.31
CA LEU A 52 1.86 -9.53 3.36
C LEU A 52 1.21 -9.49 1.97
N GLN A 53 1.39 -8.41 1.21
CA GLN A 53 0.92 -8.33 -0.17
C GLN A 53 1.49 -9.46 -1.03
N SER A 54 2.81 -9.69 -0.95
CA SER A 54 3.47 -10.73 -1.74
C SER A 54 2.96 -12.12 -1.37
N SER A 55 2.73 -12.40 -0.08
CA SER A 55 2.15 -13.65 0.40
C SER A 55 0.73 -13.87 -0.14
N LEU A 56 -0.13 -12.86 -0.05
CA LEU A 56 -1.50 -12.92 -0.60
C LEU A 56 -1.50 -13.16 -2.10
N THR A 57 -0.65 -12.44 -2.84
CA THR A 57 -0.57 -12.56 -4.31
C THR A 57 -0.15 -13.97 -4.73
N ARG A 58 0.81 -14.57 -4.02
CA ARG A 58 1.23 -15.96 -4.25
C ARG A 58 0.13 -16.96 -3.91
N MET A 59 -0.66 -16.70 -2.87
CA MET A 59 -1.80 -17.53 -2.48
C MET A 59 -2.89 -17.52 -3.55
N ILE A 60 -3.17 -16.35 -4.14
CA ILE A 60 -4.17 -16.18 -5.21
C ILE A 60 -3.81 -17.03 -6.43
N VAL A 61 -2.55 -16.97 -6.88
CA VAL A 61 -2.06 -17.66 -8.09
C VAL A 61 -1.66 -19.12 -7.82
N LYS A 62 -1.69 -19.57 -6.56
CA LYS A 62 -1.14 -20.88 -6.14
C LYS A 62 0.33 -21.04 -6.55
N ALA A 63 1.11 -19.96 -6.45
CA ALA A 63 2.47 -19.90 -6.97
C ALA A 63 3.42 -20.95 -6.34
N THR A 64 4.32 -21.50 -7.15
CA THR A 64 5.40 -22.40 -6.71
C THR A 64 6.63 -21.58 -6.28
N ARG A 65 7.52 -22.19 -5.48
CA ARG A 65 8.73 -21.52 -4.95
C ARG A 65 9.59 -20.84 -6.02
N TYR A 66 9.64 -21.42 -7.22
CA TYR A 66 10.46 -20.95 -8.34
C TYR A 66 9.94 -19.67 -9.01
N MET A 67 8.66 -19.35 -8.86
CA MET A 67 8.09 -18.15 -9.48
C MET A 67 8.54 -16.90 -8.72
N ARG A 68 9.12 -15.93 -9.44
CA ARG A 68 9.51 -14.64 -8.85
C ARG A 68 8.28 -13.79 -8.52
N ASN A 69 8.36 -13.04 -7.43
CA ASN A 69 7.27 -12.16 -7.00
C ASN A 69 7.02 -11.01 -7.98
N ASP A 70 8.06 -10.53 -8.67
CA ASP A 70 7.94 -9.47 -9.66
C ASP A 70 7.15 -9.95 -10.90
N ASP A 71 7.44 -11.14 -11.40
CA ASP A 71 6.72 -11.74 -12.55
C ASP A 71 5.24 -11.93 -12.23
N ILE A 72 4.92 -12.47 -11.04
CA ILE A 72 3.52 -12.65 -10.60
C ILE A 72 2.80 -11.30 -10.50
N ARG A 73 3.45 -10.27 -9.95
CA ARG A 73 2.85 -8.94 -9.82
C ARG A 73 2.61 -8.29 -11.19
N ASN A 74 3.56 -8.43 -12.11
CA ASN A 74 3.44 -7.93 -13.48
C ASN A 74 2.30 -8.63 -14.23
N ALA A 75 2.19 -9.95 -14.11
CA ALA A 75 1.10 -10.72 -14.70
C ALA A 75 -0.29 -10.30 -14.20
N LEU A 76 -0.40 -9.99 -12.90
CA LEU A 76 -1.66 -9.53 -12.28
C LEU A 76 -1.89 -8.02 -12.37
N LYS A 77 -0.94 -7.26 -12.93
CA LYS A 77 -0.98 -5.78 -12.99
C LYS A 77 -1.18 -5.12 -11.62
N ILE A 78 -0.61 -5.70 -10.57
CA ILE A 78 -0.71 -5.20 -9.19
C ILE A 78 0.51 -4.33 -8.85
N THR A 79 0.28 -3.08 -8.47
CA THR A 79 1.31 -2.16 -7.96
C THR A 79 1.82 -2.58 -6.58
N ARG A 80 3.10 -2.33 -6.27
CA ARG A 80 3.66 -2.56 -4.93
C ARG A 80 2.92 -1.73 -3.88
N PHE A 81 2.76 -2.28 -2.69
CA PHE A 81 1.99 -1.64 -1.64
C PHE A 81 2.64 -0.32 -1.19
N LYS A 82 3.98 -0.28 -1.10
CA LYS A 82 4.72 0.98 -0.88
C LYS A 82 4.32 2.10 -1.86
N SER A 83 4.28 1.81 -3.16
CA SER A 83 3.90 2.79 -4.20
C SER A 83 2.44 3.24 -4.09
N HIS A 84 1.57 2.34 -3.63
CA HIS A 84 0.16 2.66 -3.42
C HIS A 84 -0.04 3.59 -2.22
N ILE A 85 0.65 3.32 -1.10
CA ILE A 85 0.67 4.20 0.09
C ILE A 85 1.17 5.59 -0.33
N GLN A 86 2.29 5.65 -1.05
CA GLN A 86 2.87 6.89 -1.54
C GLN A 86 1.85 7.70 -2.34
N LYS A 87 1.19 7.08 -3.32
CA LYS A 87 0.18 7.75 -4.14
C LYS A 87 -0.98 8.30 -3.30
N ILE A 88 -1.49 7.52 -2.34
CA ILE A 88 -2.56 7.98 -1.44
C ILE A 88 -2.09 9.14 -0.57
N ALA A 89 -0.87 9.07 -0.03
CA ALA A 89 -0.31 10.12 0.81
C ALA A 89 -0.11 11.42 0.02
N ILE A 90 0.43 11.34 -1.20
CA ILE A 90 0.58 12.49 -2.11
C ILE A 90 -0.77 13.16 -2.35
N ASN A 91 -1.75 12.40 -2.84
CA ASN A 91 -3.09 12.92 -3.10
C ASN A 91 -3.70 13.58 -1.84
N PHE A 92 -3.55 12.95 -0.67
CA PHE A 92 -4.02 13.52 0.58
C PHE A 92 -3.38 14.89 0.87
N PHE A 93 -2.05 15.02 0.75
CA PHE A 93 -1.34 16.27 1.04
C PHE A 93 -1.58 17.36 -0.01
N ASP A 94 -1.81 16.98 -1.27
CA ASP A 94 -2.14 17.89 -2.37
C ASP A 94 -3.57 18.42 -2.26
N ASP A 95 -4.50 17.62 -1.72
CA ASP A 95 -5.89 18.01 -1.48
C ASP A 95 -6.07 18.91 -0.25
N LEU A 96 -5.16 18.85 0.74
CA LEU A 96 -5.21 19.66 1.97
C LEU A 96 -5.50 21.17 1.76
N PRO A 97 -4.80 21.90 0.86
CA PRO A 97 -5.05 23.32 0.64
C PRO A 97 -6.46 23.64 0.14
N ALA A 98 -7.14 22.70 -0.53
CA ALA A 98 -8.51 22.91 -1.01
C ALA A 98 -9.57 22.73 0.09
N THR A 99 -9.20 22.18 1.25
CA THR A 99 -10.16 21.89 2.33
C THR A 99 -10.43 23.12 3.20
N ASN A 100 -11.71 23.39 3.51
CA ASN A 100 -12.12 24.48 4.41
C ASN A 100 -11.92 24.16 5.91
N ASN A 101 -11.28 23.03 6.24
CA ASN A 101 -11.11 22.59 7.63
C ASN A 101 -9.80 23.16 8.21
N TYR A 102 -9.94 24.06 9.17
CA TYR A 102 -8.82 24.71 9.86
C TYR A 102 -7.79 23.72 10.42
N ASN A 103 -8.22 22.59 11.00
CA ASN A 103 -7.31 21.60 11.58
C ASN A 103 -6.45 20.91 10.51
N MET A 104 -7.00 20.72 9.30
CA MET A 104 -6.28 20.14 8.17
C MET A 104 -5.31 21.13 7.57
N GLN A 105 -5.67 22.42 7.52
CA GLN A 105 -4.79 23.49 7.03
C GLN A 105 -3.54 23.67 7.91
N ASN A 106 -3.66 23.45 9.23
CA ASN A 106 -2.51 23.48 10.15
C ASN A 106 -1.46 22.39 9.88
N LEU A 107 -1.77 21.39 9.05
CA LEU A 107 -0.81 20.36 8.62
C LEU A 107 0.04 20.81 7.40
N ILE A 108 -0.34 21.89 6.72
CA ILE A 108 0.29 22.41 5.49
C ILE A 108 1.68 23.05 5.68
N PRO A 109 1.99 23.85 6.74
CA PRO A 109 3.17 24.73 6.75
C PRO A 109 4.51 24.01 6.94
N TYR A 110 4.54 22.67 6.86
CA TYR A 110 5.75 21.90 7.13
C TYR A 110 6.42 21.37 5.86
N ILE A 111 7.69 21.77 5.67
CA ILE A 111 8.60 21.26 4.64
C ILE A 111 9.38 20.08 5.24
N PRO A 112 9.30 18.87 4.66
CA PRO A 112 10.04 17.72 5.17
C PRO A 112 11.55 17.92 4.98
N ASN A 113 12.31 17.86 6.07
CA ASN A 113 13.78 17.78 6.08
C ASN A 113 14.22 16.32 6.30
N ASP A 114 15.44 15.94 5.93
CA ASP A 114 15.99 14.58 6.12
C ASP A 114 15.99 14.15 7.60
N ASN A 115 16.21 15.11 8.50
CA ASN A 115 16.22 14.88 9.96
C ASN A 115 14.83 14.79 10.59
N SER A 116 13.80 14.80 9.76
CA SER A 116 12.48 15.20 10.18
C SER A 116 11.54 13.99 10.31
N LYS A 117 11.06 13.75 11.54
CA LYS A 117 10.30 12.56 11.95
C LYS A 117 8.79 12.73 11.73
N ARG A 118 8.38 13.24 10.56
CA ARG A 118 6.98 13.63 10.29
C ARG A 118 6.41 12.99 9.02
N PRO A 119 5.07 12.87 8.90
CA PRO A 119 4.42 12.04 7.89
C PRO A 119 4.70 12.42 6.42
N ARG A 120 5.09 13.67 6.12
CA ARG A 120 5.52 14.05 4.75
C ARG A 120 6.86 13.45 4.31
N ARG A 121 7.61 12.75 5.18
CA ARG A 121 8.90 12.12 4.83
C ARG A 121 8.79 11.08 3.71
N ILE A 122 7.67 10.37 3.59
CA ILE A 122 7.43 9.42 2.49
C ILE A 122 7.60 10.05 1.10
N LEU A 123 7.40 11.37 0.99
CA LEU A 123 7.58 12.16 -0.24
C LEU A 123 9.06 12.43 -0.60
N LEU A 124 9.98 12.28 0.36
CA LEU A 124 11.42 12.40 0.10
C LEU A 124 11.99 11.08 -0.44
N ASP A 125 11.49 9.95 0.04
CA ASP A 125 11.84 8.60 -0.42
C ASP A 125 11.41 8.32 -1.89
N SER A 126 10.65 9.22 -2.54
CA SER A 126 10.33 9.18 -3.97
C SER A 126 11.40 9.80 -4.87
N TYR A 127 12.41 10.49 -4.30
CA TYR A 127 13.56 10.96 -5.06
C TYR A 127 14.62 9.84 -5.11
N ASN A 128 14.47 8.91 -6.05
CA ASN A 128 15.61 8.16 -6.57
C ASN A 128 16.21 9.04 -7.68
N PRO A 129 17.36 9.71 -7.50
CA PRO A 129 18.07 10.26 -8.64
C PRO A 129 18.44 9.12 -9.59
N PRO A 130 18.56 9.39 -10.90
CA PRO A 130 18.91 8.39 -11.91
C PRO A 130 20.23 7.67 -11.58
#